data_AF-A0A2U8Q461-F1
#
_entry.id   AF-A0A2U8Q461-F1
#
_cell.length_a   1.000
_cell.length_b   1.000
_cell.length_c   1.000
_cell.angle_alpha   90.00
_cell.angle_beta   90.00
_cell.angle_gamma   90.00
#
_symmetry.space_group_name_H-M   'P 1'
#
loop_
_entity.id
_entity.type
_entity.pdbx_description
1 polymer ?
#
loop_
_entity_poly.entity_id
_entity_poly.type
_entity_poly.pdbx_seq_one_letter_code
_entity_poly.pdbx_strand_id
1 'polypeptide(L)'
;MISTWSEWKRYPRPGRGENLEAPISPGIYEVRIAGTGALYSFGAVDNLAQSLALLPVGSKNWFGRRNPSDVPDLEYRTCATSSKADAKAAAERMIGRRETYMSGAA
;
A
#
# COMPACT_ATOMS: atom_id res chain seq x y z
N MET A 1 11.60 11.75 13.35
CA MET A 1 12.47 10.66 12.82
C MET A 1 11.66 9.37 12.76
N ILE A 2 11.01 9.13 11.63
CA ILE A 2 11.16 7.92 10.80
C ILE A 2 11.13 8.51 9.39
N SER A 3 12.24 8.40 8.65
CA SER A 3 12.42 9.03 7.33
C SER A 3 12.74 8.01 6.25
N THR A 4 12.57 6.73 6.58
CA THR A 4 12.90 5.60 5.74
C THR A 4 11.69 4.70 5.62
N TRP A 5 11.44 4.26 4.39
CA TRP A 5 10.46 3.22 4.11
C TRP A 5 10.76 1.97 4.94
N SER A 6 9.72 1.38 5.51
CA SER A 6 9.82 0.02 6.04
C SER A 6 10.07 -0.98 4.92
N GLU A 7 10.58 -2.15 5.29
CA GLU A 7 10.76 -3.26 4.36
C GLU A 7 9.43 -3.66 3.71
N TRP A 8 9.52 -4.27 2.52
CA TRP A 8 8.35 -4.83 1.87
C TRP A 8 7.82 -6.01 2.69
N LYS A 9 6.61 -5.86 3.20
CA LYS A 9 5.89 -6.91 3.92
C LYS A 9 4.78 -7.45 3.05
N ARG A 10 4.48 -8.75 3.19
CA ARG A 10 3.41 -9.38 2.42
C ARG A 10 2.06 -8.96 2.98
N TYR A 11 1.16 -8.57 2.08
CA TYR A 11 -0.19 -8.17 2.46
C TYR A 11 -0.98 -9.38 2.97
N PRO A 12 -1.69 -9.27 4.11
CA PRO A 12 -2.39 -10.39 4.70
C PRO A 12 -3.50 -10.90 3.78
N ARG A 13 -3.52 -12.21 3.52
CA ARG A 13 -4.55 -12.82 2.69
C ARG A 13 -5.76 -13.23 3.54
N PRO A 14 -7.00 -12.93 3.10
CA PRO A 14 -8.19 -13.37 3.81
C PRO A 14 -8.23 -14.90 3.82
N GLY A 15 -8.21 -15.50 5.02
CA GLY A 15 -8.21 -16.96 5.21
C GLY A 15 -6.90 -17.56 5.72
N ARG A 16 -5.80 -16.79 5.79
CA ARG A 16 -4.49 -17.29 6.29
C ARG A 16 -4.15 -16.85 7.72
N GLY A 17 -4.99 -16.01 8.34
CA GLY A 17 -4.76 -15.52 9.70
C GLY A 17 -3.54 -14.61 9.86
N GLU A 18 -3.05 -14.05 8.75
CA GLU A 18 -1.91 -13.12 8.77
C GLU A 18 -2.35 -11.77 9.36
N ASN A 19 -1.60 -11.26 10.33
CA ASN A 19 -1.87 -9.96 10.94
C ASN A 19 -1.24 -8.84 10.11
N LEU A 20 -2.02 -7.79 9.86
CA LEU A 20 -1.51 -6.58 9.26
C LEU A 20 -0.65 -5.83 10.28
N GLU A 21 0.66 -5.82 10.04
CA GLU A 21 1.60 -5.05 10.86
C GLU A 21 1.88 -3.70 10.21
N ALA A 22 1.27 -2.65 10.75
CA ALA A 22 1.53 -1.27 10.36
C ALA A 22 1.39 -0.34 11.57
N PRO A 23 2.18 0.75 11.61
CA PRO A 23 2.11 1.69 12.73
C PRO A 23 0.78 2.45 12.75
N ILE A 24 0.25 2.73 13.94
CA ILE A 24 -0.94 3.58 14.15
C ILE A 24 -0.50 5.04 14.17
N SER A 25 0.06 5.49 13.06
CA SER A 25 0.59 6.84 12.89
C SER A 25 0.25 7.38 11.51
N PRO A 26 0.28 8.71 11.33
CA PRO A 26 0.25 9.29 10.00
C PRO A 26 1.47 8.84 9.20
N GLY A 27 1.32 8.80 7.89
CA GLY A 27 2.39 8.41 7.00
C GLY A 27 1.93 8.10 5.59
N ILE A 28 2.84 7.53 4.82
CA ILE A 28 2.60 7.14 3.43
C ILE A 28 2.63 5.62 3.36
N TYR A 29 1.68 5.03 2.64
CA TYR A 29 1.72 3.62 2.31
C TYR A 29 1.94 3.42 0.81
N GLU A 30 2.57 2.30 0.47
CA GLU A 30 2.72 1.83 -0.89
C GLU A 30 2.39 0.35 -0.93
N VAL A 31 1.49 -0.03 -1.84
CA VAL A 31 1.10 -1.41 -2.10
C VAL A 31 1.42 -1.72 -3.55
N ARG A 32 2.11 -2.83 -3.80
CA ARG A 32 2.46 -3.32 -5.13
C ARG A 32 2.12 -4.80 -5.28
N ILE A 33 2.11 -5.28 -6.51
CA ILE A 33 2.03 -6.71 -6.81
C ILE A 33 3.43 -7.31 -6.65
N ALA A 34 3.60 -8.30 -5.77
CA ALA A 34 4.88 -8.95 -5.46
C ALA A 34 5.57 -9.51 -6.70
N GLY A 35 4.79 -10.12 -7.60
CA GLY A 35 5.32 -10.80 -8.79
C GLY A 35 5.74 -9.88 -9.93
N THR A 36 5.13 -8.70 -10.05
CA THR A 36 5.40 -7.77 -11.17
C THR A 36 6.04 -6.46 -10.74
N GLY A 37 6.03 -6.16 -9.43
CA GLY A 37 6.40 -4.86 -8.89
C GLY A 37 5.42 -3.74 -9.26
N ALA A 38 4.35 -4.05 -9.99
CA ALA A 38 3.38 -3.06 -10.45
C ALA A 38 2.66 -2.42 -9.28
N LEU A 39 2.51 -1.10 -9.34
CA LEU A 39 1.86 -0.35 -8.29
C LEU A 39 0.37 -0.69 -8.21
N TYR A 40 -0.09 -1.05 -7.02
CA TYR A 40 -1.50 -1.32 -6.75
C TYR A 40 -2.19 -0.13 -6.08
N SER A 41 -1.57 0.44 -5.04
CA SER A 41 -2.13 1.59 -4.34
C SER A 41 -1.03 2.38 -3.63
N PHE A 42 -1.22 3.69 -3.51
CA PHE A 42 -0.31 4.57 -2.80
C PHE A 42 -1.04 5.79 -2.28
N GLY A 43 -0.73 6.22 -1.07
CA GLY A 43 -1.36 7.40 -0.50
C GLY A 43 -0.75 7.85 0.81
N ALA A 44 -0.93 9.14 1.11
CA ALA A 44 -0.68 9.71 2.42
C ALA A 44 -1.95 9.65 3.27
N VAL A 45 -1.82 9.13 4.49
CA VAL A 45 -2.95 8.86 5.38
C VAL A 45 -2.63 9.29 6.81
N ASP A 46 -3.68 9.51 7.60
CA ASP A 46 -3.58 9.85 9.02
C ASP A 46 -3.31 8.63 9.90
N ASN A 47 -3.64 7.43 9.39
CA ASN A 47 -3.46 6.17 10.11
C ASN A 47 -3.14 5.04 9.12
N LEU A 48 -1.87 4.65 9.07
CA LEU A 48 -1.38 3.61 8.16
C LEU A 48 -2.05 2.26 8.40
N ALA A 49 -2.16 1.82 9.65
CA ALA A 49 -2.79 0.55 10.01
C ALA A 49 -4.25 0.48 9.54
N GLN A 50 -5.03 1.52 9.80
CA GLN A 50 -6.44 1.55 9.44
C GLN A 50 -6.63 1.63 7.92
N SER A 51 -5.89 2.49 7.23
CA SER A 51 -6.02 2.63 5.77
C SER A 51 -5.58 1.40 5.01
N LEU A 52 -4.53 0.72 5.47
CA LEU A 52 -4.16 -0.58 4.94
C LEU A 52 -5.27 -1.60 5.26
N ALA A 53 -5.76 -1.71 6.49
CA ALA A 53 -6.82 -2.68 6.81
C ALA A 53 -8.10 -2.52 5.99
N LEU A 54 -8.44 -1.28 5.59
CA LEU A 54 -9.61 -0.95 4.78
C LEU A 54 -9.37 -1.00 3.26
N LEU A 55 -8.14 -1.25 2.80
CA LEU A 55 -7.83 -1.28 1.39
C LEU A 55 -8.65 -2.41 0.72
N PRO A 56 -9.41 -2.12 -0.35
CA PRO A 56 -10.21 -3.14 -1.03
C PRO A 56 -9.29 -4.08 -1.81
N VAL A 57 -8.65 -5.01 -1.11
CA VAL A 57 -7.84 -6.07 -1.71
C VAL A 57 -8.74 -7.20 -2.19
N GLY A 58 -8.81 -7.34 -3.51
CA GLY A 58 -9.65 -8.32 -4.17
C GLY A 58 -10.64 -7.67 -5.13
N SER A 59 -10.59 -8.12 -6.38
CA SER A 59 -11.47 -7.73 -7.47
C SER A 59 -12.94 -7.87 -7.03
N LYS A 60 -13.63 -6.75 -6.76
CA LYS A 60 -15.08 -6.76 -6.60
C LYS A 60 -15.70 -6.88 -7.98
N ASN A 61 -15.66 -8.08 -8.56
CA ASN A 61 -16.40 -8.36 -9.78
C ASN A 61 -17.89 -8.34 -9.41
N TRP A 62 -18.59 -7.29 -9.82
CA TRP A 62 -19.99 -7.00 -9.50
C TRP A 62 -20.98 -8.12 -9.89
N PHE A 63 -20.53 -9.16 -10.61
CA PHE A 63 -21.33 -10.33 -11.00
C PHE A 63 -20.65 -11.70 -10.84
N GLY A 64 -19.65 -11.87 -9.96
CA GLY A 64 -18.92 -13.14 -9.88
C GLY A 64 -18.56 -13.55 -8.46
N ARG A 65 -18.84 -14.80 -8.10
CA ARG A 65 -18.38 -15.45 -6.86
C ARG A 65 -16.93 -15.07 -6.54
N ARG A 66 -16.65 -14.78 -5.27
CA ARG A 66 -15.28 -14.67 -4.73
C ARG A 66 -14.52 -15.96 -5.05
N ASN A 67 -13.59 -15.91 -6.00
CA ASN A 67 -12.57 -16.94 -6.10
C ASN A 67 -11.40 -16.55 -5.18
N PRO A 68 -11.08 -17.35 -4.16
CA PRO A 68 -9.93 -17.10 -3.28
C PRO A 68 -8.59 -17.18 -4.04
N SER A 69 -8.59 -17.67 -5.28
CA SER A 69 -7.42 -17.70 -6.17
C SER A 69 -7.16 -16.39 -6.91
N ASP A 70 -8.06 -15.40 -6.85
CA ASP A 70 -7.93 -14.12 -7.58
C ASP A 70 -7.39 -12.98 -6.70
N VAL A 71 -6.97 -13.26 -5.46
CA VAL A 71 -6.28 -12.23 -4.67
C VAL A 71 -4.85 -12.10 -5.21
N PRO A 72 -4.47 -10.95 -5.80
CA PRO A 72 -3.10 -10.75 -6.25
C PRO A 72 -2.15 -10.89 -5.07
N ASP A 73 -0.96 -11.44 -5.31
CA ASP A 73 0.07 -11.44 -4.27
C ASP A 73 0.55 -10.01 -4.08
N LEU A 74 0.10 -9.36 -3.01
CA LEU A 74 0.41 -7.97 -2.73
C LEU A 74 1.50 -7.87 -1.67
N GLU A 75 2.36 -6.89 -1.83
CA GLU A 75 3.30 -6.44 -0.81
C GLU A 75 3.00 -4.99 -0.48
N TYR A 76 3.17 -4.62 0.77
CA TYR A 76 3.05 -3.26 1.23
C TYR A 76 4.29 -2.82 2.00
N ARG A 77 4.54 -1.52 1.97
CA ARG A 77 5.48 -0.84 2.84
C ARG A 77 4.88 0.45 3.33
N THR A 78 5.37 0.92 4.46
CA THR A 78 4.91 2.17 5.07
C THR A 78 6.07 3.09 5.39
N CYS A 79 5.85 4.39 5.31
CA CYS A 79 6.76 5.41 5.78
C CYS A 79 5.99 6.24 6.79
N ALA A 80 6.23 6.00 8.09
CA ALA A 80 5.60 6.77 9.14
C ALA A 80 6.14 8.20 9.15
N THR A 81 5.27 9.18 9.33
CA THR A 81 5.66 10.59 9.46
C THR A 81 5.19 11.13 10.79
N SER A 82 5.70 12.30 11.17
CA SER A 82 5.28 12.96 12.42
C SER A 82 3.88 13.57 12.31
N SER A 83 3.36 13.80 11.10
CA SER A 83 2.07 14.47 10.86
C SER A 83 1.51 14.16 9.46
N LYS A 84 0.19 14.29 9.30
CA LYS A 84 -0.48 14.13 7.99
C LYS A 84 0.01 15.13 6.95
N ALA A 85 0.27 16.37 7.35
CA ALA A 85 0.83 17.39 6.45
C ALA A 85 2.21 16.97 5.91
N ASP A 86 3.05 16.39 6.77
CA ASP A 86 4.34 15.84 6.38
C ASP A 86 4.19 14.62 5.47
N ALA A 87 3.23 13.72 5.76
CA ALA A 87 2.89 12.60 4.87
C ALA A 87 2.47 13.07 3.48
N LYS A 88 1.60 14.08 3.40
CA LYS A 88 1.15 14.64 2.12
C LYS A 88 2.33 15.27 1.36
N ALA A 89 3.12 16.11 2.03
CA ALA A 89 4.27 16.76 1.40
C ALA A 89 5.34 15.73 0.95
N ALA A 90 5.54 14.65 1.70
CA ALA A 90 6.42 13.56 1.30
C ALA A 90 5.82 12.73 0.15
N ALA A 91 4.50 12.51 0.12
CA ALA A 91 3.83 11.84 -0.98
C ALA A 91 3.90 12.66 -2.27
N GLU A 92 3.69 13.98 -2.20
CA GLU A 92 3.85 14.90 -3.33
C GLU A 92 5.27 14.90 -3.88
N ARG A 93 6.28 14.89 -2.99
CA ARG A 93 7.70 14.73 -3.39
C ARG A 93 7.99 13.39 -4.07
N MET A 94 7.27 12.34 -3.69
CA MET A 94 7.42 11.01 -4.30
C MET A 94 6.62 10.88 -5.60
N ILE A 95 5.48 11.57 -5.72
CA ILE A 95 4.67 11.65 -6.95
C ILE A 95 5.44 12.40 -8.05
N GLY A 96 6.16 13.48 -7.71
CA GLY A 96 7.08 14.14 -8.65
C GLY A 96 8.24 13.24 -9.11
N ARG A 97 8.54 12.16 -8.37
CA ARG A 97 9.49 11.11 -8.78
C ARG A 97 8.80 9.94 -9.51
N ARG A 98 7.47 9.95 -9.59
CA ARG A 98 6.61 8.85 -10.08
C ARG A 98 6.13 9.02 -11.51
N GLU A 99 6.29 10.18 -12.13
CA GLU A 99 6.24 10.30 -13.61
C GLU A 99 7.23 9.30 -14.25
N THR A 100 8.36 9.03 -13.59
CA THR A 100 9.33 8.00 -13.97
C THR A 100 8.85 6.56 -13.74
N TYR A 101 8.01 6.31 -12.73
CA TYR A 101 7.47 4.96 -12.44
C TYR A 101 6.21 4.62 -13.24
N MET A 102 5.36 5.61 -13.53
CA MET A 102 4.19 5.44 -14.41
C MET A 102 4.61 5.31 -15.88
N SER A 103 5.78 5.85 -16.26
CA SER A 103 6.39 5.65 -17.59
C SER A 103 7.19 4.34 -17.73
N GLY A 104 7.30 3.54 -16.67
CA GLY A 104 7.96 2.22 -16.72
C GLY A 104 7.07 1.09 -17.25
N ALA A 105 5.83 1.40 -17.63
CA ALA A 105 4.99 0.54 -18.45
C ALA A 105 5.16 0.95 -19.93
N ALA A 106 6.34 0.68 -20.49
CA ALA A 106 6.60 0.72 -21.91
C ALA A 106 7.36 -0.54 -22.31
#